data_AF-A0A183FVP3-F1
#
_entry.id   AF-A0A183FVP3-F1
#
_cell.length_a   1.000
_cell.length_b   1.000
_cell.length_c   1.000
_cell.angle_alpha   90.00
_cell.angle_beta   90.00
_cell.angle_gamma   90.00
#
_symmetry.space_group_name_H-M   'P 1'
#
loop_
_entity.id
_entity.type
_entity.pdbx_description
1 polymer ?
#
loop_
_entity_poly.entity_id
_entity_poly.type
_entity_poly.pdbx_seq_one_letter_code
_entity_poly.pdbx_strand_id
1 'polypeptide(L)'
;MRMWTVMKTAPIQLNMREQRLRWYGHILRRQEDHSTKLALNFEAPGKRPRGERSTKEKEKKKKKKKKKRAFRHGRSVSPSVTHYRSSSPHTGRV
;
A
#
# COMPACT_ATOMS: atom_id res chain seq x y z
N MET A 1 38.27 9.05 -4.84
CA MET A 1 37.65 10.27 -4.29
C MET A 1 36.68 10.90 -5.30
N ARG A 2 35.41 11.09 -4.93
CA ARG A 2 34.40 11.81 -5.75
C ARG A 2 34.36 13.28 -5.33
N MET A 3 35.37 14.09 -5.68
CA MET A 3 35.36 15.53 -5.37
C MET A 3 34.67 16.37 -6.46
N TRP A 4 34.75 15.95 -7.72
CA TRP A 4 34.21 16.70 -8.85
C TRP A 4 32.67 16.79 -8.88
N THR A 5 31.97 15.81 -8.31
CA THR A 5 30.50 15.80 -8.19
C THR A 5 30.02 16.80 -7.15
N VAL A 6 30.82 17.02 -6.10
CA VAL A 6 30.49 17.97 -5.03
C VAL A 6 30.54 19.38 -5.59
N MET A 7 31.58 19.78 -6.31
CA MET A 7 31.71 21.18 -6.76
C MET A 7 30.59 21.65 -7.71
N LYS A 8 30.05 20.77 -8.57
CA LYS A 8 28.98 21.15 -9.51
C LYS A 8 27.56 21.13 -8.90
N THR A 9 27.34 20.38 -7.82
CA THR A 9 26.01 20.24 -7.17
C THR A 9 25.93 20.92 -5.81
N ALA A 10 27.06 21.13 -5.14
CA ALA A 10 27.17 21.82 -3.87
C ALA A 10 26.64 23.26 -3.86
N PRO A 11 26.86 24.12 -4.88
CA PRO A 11 26.39 25.50 -4.80
C PRO A 11 24.86 25.59 -4.78
N ILE A 12 24.17 24.77 -5.59
CA ILE A 12 22.70 24.72 -5.59
C ILE A 12 22.18 24.15 -4.27
N GLN A 13 22.78 23.06 -3.78
CA GLN A 13 22.35 22.47 -2.51
C GLN A 13 22.57 23.41 -1.32
N LEU A 14 23.66 24.20 -1.33
CA LEU A 14 23.94 25.20 -0.32
C LEU A 14 22.91 26.32 -0.34
N ASN A 15 22.61 26.88 -1.50
CA ASN A 15 21.59 27.92 -1.65
C ASN A 15 20.20 27.42 -1.20
N MET A 16 19.84 26.18 -1.54
CA MET A 16 18.58 25.58 -1.09
C MET A 16 18.55 25.36 0.44
N ARG A 17 19.69 25.05 1.07
CA ARG A 17 19.78 24.96 2.53
C ARG A 17 19.65 26.33 3.18
N GLU A 18 20.32 27.33 2.64
CA GLU A 18 20.26 28.71 3.15
C GLU A 18 18.85 29.28 3.07
N GLN A 19 18.15 29.11 1.94
CA GLN A 19 16.75 29.55 1.79
C GLN A 19 15.81 28.88 2.78
N ARG A 20 15.98 27.56 3.01
CA ARG A 20 15.20 26.85 4.05
C ARG A 20 15.48 27.39 5.45
N LEU A 21 16.74 27.68 5.78
CA LEU A 21 17.10 28.24 7.09
C LEU A 21 16.52 29.64 7.28
N ARG A 22 16.57 30.49 6.26
CA ARG A 22 15.92 31.82 6.27
C ARG A 22 14.41 31.70 6.48
N TRP A 23 13.77 30.74 5.81
CA TRP A 23 12.34 30.45 5.98
C TRP A 23 12.01 29.98 7.40
N TYR A 24 12.78 29.05 7.98
CA TYR A 24 12.61 28.62 9.37
C TYR A 24 12.78 29.79 10.35
N GLY A 25 13.82 30.61 10.17
CA GLY A 25 14.03 31.81 10.98
C GLY A 25 12.86 32.79 10.90
N HIS A 26 12.26 32.96 9.72
CA HIS A 26 11.05 33.78 9.56
C HIS A 26 9.85 33.20 10.31
N ILE A 27 9.63 31.88 10.25
CA ILE A 27 8.51 31.23 10.93
C ILE A 27 8.67 31.29 12.44
N LEU A 28 9.88 31.07 12.97
CA LEU A 28 10.11 31.08 14.42
C LEU A 28 9.86 32.45 15.05
N ARG A 29 10.08 33.54 14.30
CA ARG A 29 9.79 34.92 14.73
C ARG A 29 8.31 35.29 14.71
N ARG A 30 7.44 34.47 14.10
CA ARG A 30 5.99 34.68 14.14
C ARG A 30 5.42 34.30 15.51
N GLN A 31 4.28 34.90 15.84
CA GLN A 31 3.50 34.59 17.03
C GLN A 31 3.11 33.11 17.05
N GLU A 32 2.93 32.52 18.24
CA GLU A 32 2.65 31.10 18.41
C GLU A 32 1.32 30.67 17.78
N ASP A 33 0.34 31.56 17.80
CA ASP A 33 -0.99 31.33 17.20
C ASP A 33 -0.98 31.46 15.66
N HIS A 34 0.13 31.86 15.07
CA HIS A 34 0.23 31.98 13.62
C HIS A 34 0.16 30.60 12.97
N SER A 35 -0.75 30.42 12.02
CA SER A 35 -1.02 29.15 11.32
C SER A 35 0.25 28.43 10.83
N THR A 36 1.25 29.17 10.36
CA THR A 36 2.54 28.61 9.91
C THR A 36 3.37 27.99 11.03
N LYS A 37 3.35 28.56 12.25
CA LYS A 37 4.08 28.03 13.41
C LYS A 37 3.33 26.84 14.02
N LEU A 38 2.00 26.87 14.02
CA LEU A 38 1.16 25.71 14.33
C LEU A 38 1.39 24.55 13.35
N ALA A 39 1.43 24.82 12.04
CA ALA A 39 1.71 23.81 11.02
C ALA A 39 3.12 23.21 11.13
N LEU A 40 4.11 23.99 11.61
CA LEU A 40 5.46 23.48 11.86
C LEU A 40 5.48 22.43 12.98
N ASN A 41 4.68 22.65 14.04
CA ASN A 41 4.56 21.75 15.18
C ASN A 41 3.50 20.66 14.99
N PHE A 42 2.77 20.69 13.89
CA PHE A 42 1.70 19.74 13.60
C PHE A 42 2.29 18.36 13.29
N GLU A 43 2.20 17.45 14.25
CA GLU A 43 2.47 16.03 14.01
C GLU A 43 1.28 15.42 13.26
N ALA A 44 1.43 15.22 11.95
CA ALA A 44 0.37 14.64 11.13
C ALA A 44 0.11 13.18 11.59
N PRO A 45 -1.09 12.84 12.09
CA PRO A 45 -1.42 11.46 12.41
C PRO A 45 -1.56 10.69 11.10
N GLY A 46 -0.55 9.91 10.75
CA GLY A 46 -0.67 8.99 9.63
C GLY A 46 0.62 8.68 8.92
N LYS A 47 1.27 7.61 9.34
CA LYS A 47 1.97 6.74 8.39
C LYS A 47 0.89 6.11 7.51
N ARG A 48 0.59 6.72 6.37
CA ARG A 48 -0.23 6.08 5.34
C ARG A 48 0.46 4.74 5.02
N PRO A 49 -0.18 3.57 5.21
CA PRO A 49 0.49 2.30 4.97
C PRO A 49 0.85 2.24 3.48
N ARG A 50 2.13 2.48 3.19
CA ARG A 50 2.66 2.43 1.83
C ARG A 50 2.72 0.96 1.42
N GLY A 51 1.60 0.45 0.90
CA GLY A 51 1.58 -0.85 0.21
C GLY A 51 0.60 -1.91 0.71
N GLU A 52 -0.56 -1.58 1.25
CA GLU A 52 -1.65 -2.57 1.44
C GLU A 52 -2.25 -3.13 0.14
N ARG A 53 -1.80 -2.64 -1.03
CA ARG A 53 -2.01 -3.34 -2.30
C ARG A 53 -1.09 -4.57 -2.46
N SER A 54 0.00 -4.65 -1.72
CA SER A 54 0.99 -5.72 -1.90
C SER A 54 0.56 -7.05 -1.27
N THR A 55 -0.21 -7.06 -0.18
CA THR A 55 -0.61 -8.30 0.51
C THR A 55 -1.67 -9.05 -0.27
N LYS A 56 -2.77 -8.39 -0.64
CA LYS A 56 -3.88 -8.99 -1.39
C LYS A 56 -3.44 -9.48 -2.78
N GLU A 57 -2.58 -8.73 -3.48
CA GLU A 57 -2.10 -9.13 -4.81
C GLU A 57 -1.10 -10.29 -4.75
N LYS A 58 -0.17 -10.26 -3.79
CA LYS A 58 0.78 -11.39 -3.56
C LYS A 58 0.02 -12.67 -3.19
N GLU A 59 -1.03 -12.57 -2.40
CA GLU A 59 -1.86 -13.72 -2.02
C GLU A 59 -2.60 -14.31 -3.24
N LYS A 60 -3.23 -13.45 -4.07
CA LYS A 60 -3.85 -13.88 -5.33
C LYS A 60 -2.84 -14.57 -6.25
N LYS A 61 -1.62 -14.04 -6.37
CA LYS A 61 -0.54 -14.64 -7.17
C LYS A 61 -0.10 -15.99 -6.59
N LYS A 62 -0.01 -16.13 -5.27
CA LYS A 62 0.30 -17.40 -4.57
C LYS A 62 -0.80 -18.45 -4.78
N LYS A 63 -2.08 -18.06 -4.67
CA LYS A 63 -3.23 -18.94 -4.94
C LYS A 63 -3.27 -19.41 -6.39
N LYS A 64 -3.02 -18.50 -7.35
CA LYS A 64 -2.91 -18.81 -8.78
C LYS A 64 -1.75 -19.78 -9.06
N LYS A 65 -0.59 -19.59 -8.44
CA LYS A 65 0.58 -20.50 -8.56
C LYS A 65 0.27 -21.87 -7.96
N LYS A 66 -0.38 -21.94 -6.79
CA LYS A 66 -0.80 -23.20 -6.15
C LYS A 66 -1.81 -23.97 -7.00
N LYS A 67 -2.82 -23.29 -7.57
CA LYS A 67 -3.81 -23.91 -8.48
C LYS A 67 -3.15 -24.46 -9.75
N LYS A 68 -2.23 -23.71 -10.36
CA LYS A 68 -1.44 -24.19 -11.51
C LYS A 68 -0.57 -25.40 -11.18
N ARG A 69 0.03 -25.45 -9.98
CA ARG A 69 0.80 -26.61 -9.50
C ARG A 69 -0.09 -27.84 -9.27
N ALA A 70 -1.25 -27.67 -8.67
CA ALA A 70 -2.21 -28.76 -8.45
C ALA A 70 -2.70 -29.36 -9.77
N PHE A 71 -3.00 -28.52 -10.76
CA PHE A 71 -3.36 -28.96 -12.12
C PHE A 71 -2.22 -29.70 -12.82
N ARG A 72 -0.97 -29.21 -12.71
CA ARG A 72 0.22 -29.87 -13.29
C ARG A 72 0.51 -31.26 -12.73
N HIS A 73 0.15 -31.53 -11.48
CA HIS A 73 0.38 -32.84 -10.84
C HIS A 73 -0.88 -33.70 -10.78
N GLY A 74 -1.90 -33.41 -11.61
CA GLY A 74 -3.11 -34.24 -11.73
C GLY A 74 -3.96 -34.35 -10.45
N ARG A 75 -3.72 -33.51 -9.44
CA ARG A 75 -4.50 -33.52 -8.18
C ARG A 75 -5.76 -32.68 -8.34
N SER A 76 -6.70 -33.14 -9.16
CA SER A 76 -8.10 -32.72 -9.07
C SER A 76 -8.79 -33.64 -8.09
N VAL A 77 -9.13 -33.13 -6.90
CA VAL A 77 -10.12 -33.82 -6.05
C VAL A 77 -11.47 -33.55 -6.70
N SER A 78 -11.98 -34.52 -7.46
CA SER A 78 -13.37 -34.53 -7.92
C SER A 78 -14.27 -34.71 -6.68
N PRO A 79 -15.20 -33.79 -6.38
CA PRO A 79 -16.18 -34.04 -5.34
C PRO A 79 -17.15 -35.10 -5.89
N SER A 80 -16.91 -36.36 -5.56
CA SER A 80 -17.83 -37.45 -5.85
C SER A 80 -18.99 -37.43 -4.85
N VAL A 81 -20.20 -37.46 -5.40
CA VAL A 81 -21.40 -38.14 -4.86
C VAL A 81 -22.04 -37.53 -3.61
N THR A 82 -23.13 -36.80 -3.85
CA THR A 82 -24.37 -37.03 -3.08
C THR A 82 -25.47 -37.36 -4.09
N HIS A 83 -25.92 -38.61 -4.08
CA HIS A 83 -27.13 -39.03 -4.78
C HIS A 83 -28.32 -38.25 -4.18
N TYR A 84 -28.98 -37.42 -4.99
CA TYR A 84 -30.30 -36.90 -4.64
C TYR A 84 -31.32 -38.03 -4.84
N ARG A 85 -31.54 -38.78 -3.77
CA ARG A 85 -32.52 -39.87 -3.68
C ARG A 85 -33.91 -39.27 -3.51
N SER A 86 -34.74 -39.42 -4.54
CA SER A 86 -36.21 -39.60 -4.57
C SER A 86 -37.08 -38.84 -3.55
N SER A 87 -38.02 -38.04 -4.07
CA SER A 87 -39.46 -38.15 -3.78
C SER A 87 -40.27 -37.19 -4.66
N SER A 88 -40.94 -37.72 -5.69
CA SER A 88 -42.04 -37.04 -6.39
C SER A 88 -43.33 -37.20 -5.56
N PRO A 89 -44.11 -36.15 -5.29
CA PRO A 89 -45.50 -36.31 -4.93
C PRO A 89 -46.36 -36.35 -6.21
N HIS A 90 -47.07 -37.46 -6.32
CA HIS A 90 -48.05 -37.82 -7.34
C HIS A 90 -49.19 -36.79 -7.45
N THR A 91 -49.63 -36.52 -8.67
CA THR A 91 -50.77 -35.67 -9.06
C THR A 91 -52.10 -36.43 -8.98
N GLY A 92 -53.19 -35.78 -8.53
CA GLY A 92 -54.59 -36.23 -8.65
C GLY A 92 -55.37 -35.87 -7.39
N ARG A 93 -56.30 -34.92 -7.33
CA ARG A 93 -57.45 -34.50 -8.16
C ARG A 93 -58.63 -35.50 -8.12
N VAL A 94 -59.69 -35.00 -7.44
CA VAL A 94 -61.11 -35.41 -7.31
C VAL A 94 -61.41 -36.63 -6.43
#